data_AF-A0A800BT27-F1
#
_entry.id   AF-A0A800BT27-F1
#
_cell.length_a   1.000
_cell.length_b   1.000
_cell.length_c   1.000
_cell.angle_alpha   90.00
_cell.angle_beta   90.00
_cell.angle_gamma   90.00
#
_symmetry.space_group_name_H-M   'P 1'
#
loop_
_entity.id
_entity.type
_entity.pdbx_description
1 polymer ?
#
loop_
_entity_poly.entity_id
_entity_poly.type
_entity_poly.pdbx_seq_one_letter_code
_entity_poly.pdbx_strand_id
1 'polypeptide(L)'
;MGAVPAHLDLTPYAGRWVAIVRGRVAGVGLSAEEARRMAKHNRPKEEATVIFVPSNSRAEGPASPRGDEDRASPPAPMDRDP
;
A
#
# COMPACT_ATOMS: atom_id res chain seq x y z
N MET A 1 -9.88 2.54 -12.61
CA MET A 1 -9.49 2.78 -11.20
C MET A 1 -10.76 2.86 -10.37
N GLY A 2 -11.09 1.82 -9.59
CA GLY A 2 -12.22 1.88 -8.66
C GLY A 2 -11.81 2.63 -7.42
N ALA A 3 -12.31 3.86 -7.25
CA ALA A 3 -12.13 4.60 -6.01
C ALA A 3 -12.69 3.76 -4.86
N VAL A 4 -11.87 3.47 -3.85
CA VAL A 4 -12.39 3.01 -2.57
C VAL A 4 -13.42 4.04 -2.11
N PRO A 5 -14.65 3.64 -1.75
CA PRO A 5 -15.64 4.61 -1.30
C PRO A 5 -15.07 5.36 -0.10
N ALA A 6 -14.87 6.67 -0.27
CA ALA A 6 -14.35 7.56 0.77
C ALA A 6 -15.24 7.62 2.03
N HIS A 7 -16.40 6.97 2.01
CA HIS A 7 -17.37 6.88 3.10
C HIS A 7 -17.27 5.59 3.93
N LEU A 8 -16.34 4.68 3.63
CA LEU A 8 -16.07 3.56 4.54
C LEU A 8 -15.14 4.03 5.65
N ASP A 9 -15.67 4.17 6.86
CA ASP A 9 -14.88 4.38 8.07
C ASP A 9 -14.04 3.14 8.37
N LEU A 10 -12.79 3.14 7.90
CA LEU A 10 -11.82 2.06 8.14
C LEU A 10 -10.97 2.28 9.39
N THR A 11 -11.15 3.41 10.08
CA THR A 11 -10.53 3.76 11.36
C THR A 11 -10.51 2.62 12.40
N PRO A 12 -11.59 1.85 12.65
CA PRO A 12 -11.55 0.73 13.60
C PRO A 12 -10.68 -0.45 13.13
N TYR A 13 -10.37 -0.53 11.83
CA TYR A 13 -9.52 -1.55 11.24
C TYR A 13 -8.07 -1.08 11.02
N ALA A 14 -7.70 0.05 11.64
CA ALA A 14 -6.31 0.47 11.75
C ALA A 14 -5.39 -0.71 12.10
N GLY A 15 -4.35 -0.91 11.28
CA GLY A 15 -3.33 -1.94 11.43
C GLY A 15 -3.76 -3.31 10.94
N ARG A 16 -4.89 -3.41 10.23
CA ARG A 16 -5.42 -4.66 9.69
C ARG A 16 -5.56 -4.59 8.18
N TRP A 17 -5.57 -5.77 7.59
CA TRP A 17 -5.93 -5.96 6.18
C TRP A 17 -7.44 -6.03 6.06
N VAL A 18 -7.99 -5.24 5.15
CA VAL A 18 -9.43 -5.15 4.90
C VAL A 18 -9.68 -5.50 3.44
N ALA A 19 -10.60 -6.43 3.21
CA ALA A 19 -11.06 -6.79 1.89
C ALA A 19 -12.39 -6.08 1.61
N ILE A 20 -12.40 -5.25 0.57
CA ILE A 20 -13.53 -4.46 0.12
C ILE A 20 -14.12 -5.11 -1.13
N VAL A 21 -15.43 -5.34 -1.12
CA VAL A 21 -16.19 -5.85 -2.26
C VAL A 21 -17.32 -4.87 -2.54
N ARG A 22 -17.38 -4.35 -3.78
CA ARG A 22 -18.38 -3.35 -4.21
C ARG A 22 -18.55 -2.18 -3.23
N GLY A 23 -17.46 -1.75 -2.62
CA GLY A 23 -17.49 -0.66 -1.65
C GLY A 23 -18.05 -1.01 -0.27
N ARG A 24 -17.99 -2.28 0.13
CA ARG A 24 -18.31 -2.73 1.50
C ARG A 24 -17.22 -3.64 2.03
N VAL A 25 -16.98 -3.60 3.34
CA VAL A 25 -16.06 -4.53 4.00
C VAL A 25 -16.66 -5.94 3.94
N ALA A 26 -15.96 -6.83 3.25
CA ALA A 26 -16.35 -8.24 3.09
C ALA A 26 -15.53 -9.18 3.98
N GLY A 27 -14.35 -8.74 4.43
CA GLY A 27 -13.47 -9.49 5.33
C GLY A 27 -12.35 -8.65 5.92
N VAL A 28 -11.84 -9.05 7.09
CA VAL A 28 -10.72 -8.40 7.79
C VAL A 28 -9.76 -9.44 8.33
N GLY A 29 -8.46 -9.17 8.29
CA GLY A 29 -7.45 -10.12 8.75
C GLY A 29 -6.15 -9.46 9.19
N LEU A 30 -5.27 -10.23 9.81
CA LEU A 30 -3.90 -9.80 10.12
C LEU A 30 -3.02 -9.84 8.88
N SER A 31 -3.45 -10.54 7.82
CA SER A 31 -2.77 -10.66 6.54
C SER A 31 -3.69 -10.43 5.34
N ALA A 32 -3.10 -10.06 4.19
CA ALA A 32 -3.82 -9.88 2.93
C ALA A 32 -4.57 -11.15 2.50
N GLU A 33 -3.95 -12.31 2.69
CA GLU A 33 -4.56 -13.61 2.36
C GLU A 33 -5.77 -13.95 3.24
N GLU A 34 -5.73 -13.63 4.54
CA GLU A 34 -6.85 -13.84 5.45
C GLU A 34 -8.04 -12.98 5.05
N ALA A 35 -7.79 -11.69 4.80
CA ALA A 35 -8.82 -10.76 4.34
C ALA A 35 -9.43 -11.24 3.00
N ARG A 36 -8.59 -11.69 2.06
CA ARG A 36 -9.05 -12.24 0.77
C ARG A 36 -9.87 -13.51 0.94
N ARG A 37 -9.43 -14.44 1.80
CA ARG A 37 -10.11 -15.71 2.05
C ARG A 37 -11.48 -15.47 2.66
N MET A 38 -11.58 -14.56 3.63
CA MET A 38 -12.86 -14.16 4.22
C MET A 38 -13.78 -13.51 3.19
N ALA A 39 -13.27 -12.58 2.38
CA ALA A 39 -14.08 -11.97 1.33
C ALA A 39 -14.55 -12.99 0.29
N LYS A 40 -13.69 -13.95 -0.10
CA LYS A 40 -14.05 -15.04 -1.01
C LYS A 40 -15.08 -15.99 -0.41
N HIS A 41 -15.03 -16.23 0.90
CA HIS A 41 -16.07 -17.00 1.60
C HIS A 41 -17.42 -16.28 1.59
N ASN A 42 -17.41 -14.96 1.80
CA ASN A 42 -18.64 -14.16 1.88
C ASN A 42 -19.25 -13.87 0.50
N ARG A 43 -18.40 -13.67 -0.52
CA ARG A 43 -18.79 -13.31 -1.89
C ARG A 43 -17.85 -13.99 -2.91
N PRO A 44 -17.99 -15.31 -3.14
CA PRO A 44 -17.07 -16.07 -3.99
C PRO A 44 -17.06 -15.65 -5.47
N LYS A 45 -18.09 -14.93 -5.92
CA LYS A 45 -18.26 -14.45 -7.31
C LYS A 45 -17.78 -13.02 -7.54
N GLU A 46 -17.40 -12.28 -6.49
CA GLU A 46 -17.01 -10.88 -6.62
C GLU A 46 -15.52 -10.70 -6.36
N GLU A 47 -14.92 -9.77 -7.11
CA GLU A 47 -13.51 -9.46 -6.99
C GLU A 47 -13.29 -8.60 -5.73
N ALA A 48 -12.58 -9.17 -4.76
CA ALA A 48 -12.27 -8.51 -3.49
C ALA A 48 -10.99 -7.68 -3.62
N THR A 49 -11.10 -6.37 -3.40
CA THR A 49 -9.95 -5.46 -3.30
C THR A 49 -9.42 -5.49 -1.89
N VAL A 50 -8.19 -5.98 -1.71
CA VAL A 50 -7.55 -6.09 -0.40
C VAL A 50 -6.64 -4.88 -0.19
N ILE A 51 -6.87 -4.14 0.90
CA ILE A 51 -6.08 -2.96 1.27
C ILE A 51 -5.60 -3.09 2.71
N PHE A 52 -4.39 -2.58 2.99
CA PHE A 52 -3.89 -2.44 4.35
C PHE A 52 -4.30 -1.06 4.88
N VAL A 53 -4.92 -1.03 6.05
CA VAL A 53 -5.30 0.23 6.70
C VAL A 53 -4.16 0.62 7.64
N PRO A 54 -3.37 1.65 7.34
CA PRO A 54 -2.33 2.10 8.26
C PRO A 54 -2.97 2.63 9.54
N SER A 55 -2.57 2.09 10.70
CA SER A 55 -2.81 2.75 11.98
C SER A 55 -2.02 4.04 11.96
N ASN A 56 -2.69 5.18 12.01
CA ASN A 56 -2.07 6.49 11.85
C ASN A 56 -1.22 6.92 13.06
N SER A 57 -0.26 6.10 13.50
CA SER A 57 0.82 6.51 14.40
C SER A 57 2.02 7.11 13.65
N ARG A 58 2.04 7.05 12.30
CA ARG A 58 3.06 7.75 11.49
C ARG A 58 2.62 7.94 10.03
N ALA A 59 1.56 8.70 9.79
CA ALA A 59 1.41 9.36 8.49
C ALA A 59 2.05 10.74 8.54
N GLU A 60 3.36 10.78 8.77
CA GLU A 60 4.20 11.88 8.34
C GLU A 60 5.46 11.28 7.72
N GLY A 61 5.64 11.58 6.43
CA GLY A 61 6.79 11.17 5.64
C GLY A 61 6.37 10.61 4.28
N PRO A 62 6.52 11.36 3.18
CA PRO A 62 6.55 10.78 1.84
C PRO A 62 7.77 9.84 1.75
N ALA A 63 7.60 8.58 2.16
CA ALA A 63 8.64 7.56 2.08
C ALA A 63 8.67 7.01 0.65
N SER A 64 9.58 7.63 -0.12
CA SER A 64 10.27 7.12 -1.31
C SER A 64 9.54 7.22 -2.65
N PRO A 65 10.24 7.78 -3.64
CA PRO A 65 10.66 6.99 -4.78
C PRO A 65 12.07 6.42 -4.50
N ARG A 66 12.24 5.15 -4.89
CA ARG A 66 13.52 4.47 -5.17
C ARG A 66 14.52 5.47 -5.79
N GLY A 67 15.77 5.55 -5.37
CA GLY A 67 16.72 4.45 -5.45
C GLY A 67 17.12 4.19 -6.90
N ASP A 68 17.77 5.17 -7.55
CA ASP A 68 18.52 5.02 -8.81
C ASP A 68 19.39 6.28 -9.01
N GLU A 69 20.46 6.41 -8.21
CA GLU A 69 21.66 7.16 -8.62
C GLU A 69 22.89 6.42 -8.10
N ASP A 70 22.96 5.14 -8.49
CA ASP A 70 24.24 4.53 -8.81
C ASP A 70 24.82 5.31 -9.99
N ARG A 71 25.59 6.35 -9.68
CA ARG A 71 26.71 6.74 -10.53
C ARG A 71 27.77 7.34 -9.64
N ALA A 72 28.66 6.46 -9.21
CA ALA A 72 30.00 6.80 -8.78
C ALA A 72 30.54 8.02 -9.56
N SER A 73 31.10 8.97 -8.82
CA SER A 73 31.86 10.09 -9.34
C SER A 73 32.77 9.64 -10.49
N PRO A 74 32.76 10.30 -11.66
CA PRO A 74 34.01 10.38 -12.40
C PRO A 74 35.01 11.19 -11.53
N PRO A 75 36.23 10.71 -11.27
CA PRO A 75 37.28 11.56 -10.74
C PRO A 75 37.51 12.75 -11.69
N ALA A 76 37.94 13.88 -11.13
CA ALA A 76 38.09 15.18 -11.77
C ALA A 76 38.79 15.12 -13.15
N PRO A 77 38.47 16.04 -14.09
CA PRO A 77 39.29 16.22 -15.27
C PRO A 77 40.71 16.58 -14.82
N MET A 78 41.65 15.78 -15.31
CA MET A 78 43.08 15.97 -15.22
C MET A 78 43.42 17.29 -15.95
N ASP A 79 43.45 18.40 -15.22
CA ASP A 79 43.86 19.70 -15.76
C ASP A 79 45.38 19.70 -15.87
N ARG A 80 45.81 19.71 -17.13
CA ARG A 80 47.18 19.64 -17.59
C ARG A 80 47.75 21.07 -17.58
N ASP A 81 48.72 21.28 -16.68
CA ASP A 81 49.95 22.10 -16.78
C ASP A 81 49.91 23.48 -17.47
N PRO A 82 50.53 24.49 -16.83
CA PRO A 82 51.46 25.36 -17.56
C PRO A 82 52.87 25.43 -16.96
#